data_AF-A0A6N4WV01-F1
#
_entry.id   AF-A0A6N4WV01-F1
#
_cell.length_a   1.000
_cell.length_b   1.000
_cell.length_c   1.000
_cell.angle_alpha   90.00
_cell.angle_beta   90.00
_cell.angle_gamma   90.00
#
_symmetry.space_group_name_H-M   'P 1'
#
loop_
_entity.id
_entity.type
_entity.pdbx_description
1 polymer ?
#
loop_
_entity_poly.entity_id
_entity_poly.type
_entity_poly.pdbx_seq_one_letter_code
_entity_poly.pdbx_strand_id
1 'polypeptide(L)'
;MYGFWRLVGKHPITRPQYAEWLGNTPWTPKHPLPDGPVQLTWQDGIVVAIFQLLIWLHLEPIPFLGVIVFAYAYLTPCALYLRILKQHKAAYSICFLLLIPLIGGEHSLFLHSFSLLTGLVISQISLPKSLETCIQKMRHGDTPQIIVTNSNIERGPTSRMPMVTPQRFLSRPESVALSLLIGMFSSILFNHPGTADFLQSPTSGMMLIGLPIIVYLGCYLNKHQAPLSITGRIKTGKFIIPKFDSIFIAPLLVLSVTLILLPVLKASTIPPELIIGTTISYTLIILLNVGPTEAEFNLTGAHQIRDIRQIPRRQQTRVR
;
A
#
# COMPACT_ATOMS: atom_id res chain seq x y z
N MET A 1 19.36 3.87 -13.55
CA MET A 1 18.97 2.49 -13.96
C MET A 1 19.75 1.39 -13.25
N TYR A 2 21.07 1.53 -13.05
CA TYR A 2 21.91 0.48 -12.42
C TYR A 2 21.38 -0.04 -11.07
N GLY A 3 21.04 0.86 -10.12
CA GLY A 3 20.51 0.47 -8.81
C GLY A 3 19.21 -0.33 -8.88
N PHE A 4 18.32 0.03 -9.80
CA PHE A 4 17.08 -0.72 -10.05
C PHE A 4 17.39 -2.10 -10.63
N TRP A 5 18.21 -2.17 -11.68
CA TRP A 5 18.62 -3.44 -12.29
C TRP A 5 19.31 -4.39 -11.30
N ARG A 6 20.13 -3.86 -10.38
CA ARG A 6 20.84 -4.66 -9.38
C ARG A 6 19.87 -5.50 -8.54
N LEU A 7 18.74 -4.93 -8.15
CA LEU A 7 17.74 -5.62 -7.36
C LEU A 7 16.83 -6.47 -8.25
N VAL A 8 16.29 -5.89 -9.32
CA VAL A 8 15.31 -6.56 -10.19
C VAL A 8 15.92 -7.73 -10.97
N GLY A 9 17.17 -7.61 -11.43
CA GLY A 9 17.84 -8.65 -12.22
C GLY A 9 18.38 -9.82 -11.40
N LYS A 10 18.56 -9.65 -10.08
CA LYS A 10 19.19 -10.67 -9.22
C LYS A 10 18.26 -11.29 -8.18
N HIS A 11 17.13 -10.65 -7.87
CA HIS A 11 16.23 -11.15 -6.84
C HIS A 11 15.41 -12.36 -7.34
N PRO A 12 15.27 -13.47 -6.59
CA PRO A 12 14.53 -14.65 -7.04
C PRO A 12 13.04 -14.40 -7.35
N ILE A 13 12.39 -13.44 -6.68
CA ILE A 13 10.99 -13.03 -6.97
C ILE A 13 10.73 -12.76 -8.46
N THR A 14 11.66 -12.10 -9.15
CA THR A 14 11.50 -11.74 -10.57
C THR A 14 12.02 -12.80 -11.52
N ARG A 15 12.71 -13.82 -10.99
CA ARG A 15 13.31 -14.90 -11.78
C ARG A 15 12.81 -16.24 -11.24
N PRO A 16 11.55 -16.63 -11.54
CA PRO A 16 10.92 -17.82 -10.97
C PRO A 16 11.72 -19.10 -11.22
N GLN A 17 12.33 -19.25 -12.41
CA GLN A 17 13.21 -20.40 -12.73
C GLN A 17 14.44 -20.46 -11.81
N TYR A 18 15.04 -19.31 -11.50
CA TYR A 18 16.17 -19.24 -10.57
C TYR A 18 15.72 -19.52 -9.13
N ALA A 19 14.55 -19.03 -8.73
CA ALA A 19 13.94 -19.33 -7.44
C ALA A 19 13.63 -20.83 -7.28
N GLU A 20 13.12 -21.47 -8.33
CA GLU A 20 12.86 -22.92 -8.37
C GLU A 20 14.15 -23.72 -8.26
N TRP A 21 15.19 -23.35 -9.03
CA TRP A 21 16.52 -23.95 -8.93
C TRP A 21 17.11 -23.81 -7.52
N LEU A 22 16.98 -22.63 -6.88
CA LEU A 22 17.39 -22.42 -5.48
C LEU A 22 16.57 -23.28 -4.50
N GLY A 23 15.30 -23.54 -4.80
CA GLY A 23 14.45 -24.43 -4.01
C GLY A 23 14.89 -25.89 -4.05
N ASN A 24 15.33 -26.35 -5.23
CA ASN A 24 15.70 -27.74 -5.51
C ASN A 24 17.16 -28.10 -5.21
N THR A 25 18.01 -27.11 -4.93
CA THR A 25 19.42 -27.32 -4.58
C THR A 25 19.64 -27.28 -3.06
N PRO A 26 20.72 -27.89 -2.54
CA PRO A 26 21.09 -27.81 -1.12
C PRO A 26 21.59 -26.40 -0.70
N TRP A 27 21.35 -25.37 -1.51
CA TRP A 27 21.75 -24.00 -1.21
C TRP A 27 21.11 -23.52 0.10
N THR A 28 21.86 -22.74 0.89
CA THR A 28 21.36 -22.11 2.11
C THR A 28 21.72 -20.63 2.12
N PRO A 29 20.99 -19.77 2.87
CA PRO A 29 21.28 -18.33 2.96
C PRO A 29 22.70 -17.98 3.44
N LYS A 30 23.44 -18.95 4.00
CA LYS A 30 24.83 -18.79 4.43
C LYS A 30 25.83 -18.83 3.25
N HIS A 31 25.43 -19.38 2.11
CA HIS A 31 26.26 -19.44 0.92
C HIS A 31 25.99 -18.24 0.00
N PRO A 32 27.02 -17.75 -0.71
CA PRO A 32 26.82 -16.70 -1.70
C PRO A 32 25.84 -17.17 -2.78
N LEU A 33 25.07 -16.23 -3.31
CA LEU A 33 24.21 -16.50 -4.47
C LEU A 33 25.08 -16.72 -5.72
N PRO A 34 24.83 -17.75 -6.54
CA PRO A 34 25.56 -17.99 -7.78
C PRO A 34 25.60 -16.78 -8.73
N ASP A 35 24.48 -16.06 -8.87
CA ASP A 35 24.39 -14.85 -9.71
C ASP A 35 24.95 -13.57 -9.03
N GLY A 36 25.60 -13.75 -7.89
CA GLY A 36 26.13 -12.71 -7.03
C GLY A 36 25.09 -12.13 -6.06
N PRO A 37 25.55 -11.36 -5.07
CA PRO A 37 24.70 -10.86 -4.00
C PRO A 37 23.70 -9.80 -4.51
N VAL A 38 22.48 -9.87 -3.98
CA VAL A 38 21.42 -8.84 -4.14
C VAL A 38 21.74 -7.59 -3.31
N GLN A 39 22.52 -7.77 -2.25
CA GLN A 39 23.05 -6.70 -1.42
C GLN A 39 24.06 -5.83 -2.18
N LEU A 40 24.27 -4.63 -1.65
CA LEU A 40 25.29 -3.72 -2.16
C LEU A 40 26.68 -4.24 -1.78
N THR A 41 27.59 -4.16 -2.74
CA THR A 41 28.97 -4.59 -2.64
C THR A 41 29.89 -3.40 -2.85
N TRP A 42 31.16 -3.51 -2.45
CA TRP A 42 32.13 -2.43 -2.67
C TRP A 42 32.31 -2.11 -4.17
N GLN A 43 32.11 -3.09 -5.06
CA GLN A 43 32.13 -2.85 -6.51
C GLN A 43 31.02 -1.89 -6.94
N ASP A 44 29.84 -1.95 -6.32
CA ASP A 44 28.74 -1.02 -6.61
C ASP A 44 29.14 0.43 -6.25
N GLY A 45 29.92 0.59 -5.17
CA GLY A 45 30.48 1.89 -4.77
C GLY A 45 31.41 2.48 -5.84
N ILE A 46 32.26 1.66 -6.47
CA ILE A 46 33.12 2.09 -7.58
C ILE A 46 32.29 2.52 -8.78
N VAL A 47 31.28 1.72 -9.16
CA VAL A 47 30.39 2.05 -10.28
C VAL A 47 29.70 3.39 -10.04
N VAL A 48 29.16 3.61 -8.84
CA VAL A 48 28.51 4.88 -8.47
C VAL A 48 29.51 6.04 -8.45
N ALA A 49 30.73 5.83 -7.95
CA ALA A 49 31.77 6.85 -7.95
C ALA A 49 32.17 7.26 -9.38
N ILE A 50 32.31 6.31 -10.30
CA ILE A 50 32.56 6.58 -11.72
C ILE A 50 31.40 7.38 -12.32
N PHE A 51 30.15 7.00 -12.08
CA PHE A 51 28.99 7.76 -12.56
C PHE A 51 28.95 9.18 -11.99
N GLN A 52 29.24 9.35 -10.70
CA GLN A 52 29.31 10.67 -10.08
C GLN A 52 30.43 11.53 -10.70
N LEU A 53 31.59 10.94 -10.98
CA LEU A 53 32.70 11.61 -11.66
C LEU A 53 32.29 12.04 -13.07
N LEU A 54 31.63 11.15 -13.83
CA LEU A 54 31.14 11.48 -15.18
C LEU A 54 30.10 12.61 -15.16
N ILE A 55 29.17 12.59 -14.21
CA ILE A 55 28.20 13.68 -14.00
C ILE A 55 28.95 14.98 -13.71
N TRP A 56 29.93 14.96 -12.79
CA TRP A 56 30.71 16.14 -12.44
C TRP A 56 31.51 16.72 -13.61
N LEU A 57 31.97 15.87 -14.54
CA LEU A 57 32.71 16.30 -15.73
C LEU A 57 31.83 16.89 -16.85
N HIS A 58 30.56 16.50 -16.96
CA HIS A 58 29.69 16.84 -18.11
C HIS A 58 28.50 17.73 -17.76
N LEU A 59 28.08 17.75 -16.50
CA LEU A 59 26.95 18.54 -16.01
C LEU A 59 27.46 19.57 -15.00
N GLU A 60 26.69 20.63 -14.76
CA GLU A 60 26.97 21.54 -13.65
C GLU A 60 27.17 20.74 -12.35
N PRO A 61 28.13 21.15 -11.50
CA PRO A 61 28.59 20.35 -10.37
C PRO A 61 27.53 20.29 -9.27
N ILE A 62 26.54 19.40 -9.44
CA ILE A 62 25.57 19.05 -8.39
C ILE A 62 26.22 17.94 -7.55
N PRO A 63 26.65 18.24 -6.32
CA PRO A 63 27.35 17.28 -5.48
C PRO A 63 26.44 16.08 -5.18
N PHE A 64 27.00 14.88 -5.29
CA PHE A 64 26.34 13.61 -4.94
C PHE A 64 25.07 13.24 -5.75
N LEU A 65 24.74 13.95 -6.84
CA LEU A 65 23.55 13.64 -7.65
C LEU A 65 23.50 12.17 -8.11
N GLY A 66 24.63 11.63 -8.58
CA GLY A 66 24.74 10.22 -8.99
C GLY A 66 24.49 9.25 -7.84
N VAL A 67 24.97 9.58 -6.63
CA VAL A 67 24.74 8.78 -5.41
C VAL A 67 23.27 8.80 -5.02
N ILE A 68 22.65 9.99 -5.03
CA ILE A 68 21.24 10.19 -4.70
C ILE A 68 20.36 9.41 -5.67
N VAL A 69 20.54 9.60 -6.97
CA VAL A 69 19.76 8.91 -8.02
C VAL A 69 19.94 7.40 -7.92
N PHE A 70 21.15 6.92 -7.67
CA PHE A 70 21.40 5.49 -7.46
C PHE A 70 20.63 4.95 -6.24
N ALA A 71 20.71 5.63 -5.09
CA ALA A 71 20.08 5.20 -3.85
C ALA A 71 18.55 5.15 -3.98
N TYR A 72 17.92 6.17 -4.56
CA TYR A 72 16.47 6.16 -4.85
C TYR A 72 16.09 4.99 -5.78
N ALA A 73 16.84 4.80 -6.87
CA ALA A 73 16.59 3.72 -7.82
C ALA A 73 16.77 2.32 -7.21
N TYR A 74 17.63 2.16 -6.21
CA TYR A 74 17.84 0.89 -5.49
C TYR A 74 16.78 0.66 -4.40
N LEU A 75 16.50 1.68 -3.58
CA LEU A 75 15.59 1.57 -2.42
C LEU A 75 14.12 1.42 -2.82
N THR A 76 13.71 1.99 -3.96
CA THR A 76 12.32 1.91 -4.44
C THR A 76 11.87 0.47 -4.70
N PRO A 77 12.52 -0.32 -5.58
CA PRO A 77 12.15 -1.72 -5.76
C PRO A 77 12.44 -2.56 -4.51
N CYS A 78 13.37 -2.14 -3.64
CA CYS A 78 13.62 -2.81 -2.36
C CYS A 78 12.40 -2.73 -1.44
N ALA A 79 11.82 -1.55 -1.25
CA ALA A 79 10.60 -1.39 -0.47
C ALA A 79 9.45 -2.26 -1.03
N LEU A 80 9.31 -2.31 -2.36
CA LEU A 80 8.30 -3.15 -3.02
C LEU A 80 8.51 -4.65 -2.75
N TYR A 81 9.74 -5.16 -2.89
CA TYR A 81 10.02 -6.58 -2.65
C TYR A 81 9.85 -6.97 -1.19
N LEU A 82 10.29 -6.12 -0.26
CA LEU A 82 10.04 -6.32 1.16
C LEU A 82 8.53 -6.34 1.45
N ARG A 83 7.73 -5.50 0.78
CA ARG A 83 6.27 -5.51 0.91
C ARG A 83 5.63 -6.78 0.38
N ILE A 84 6.08 -7.28 -0.77
CA ILE A 84 5.60 -8.55 -1.38
C ILE A 84 5.94 -9.73 -0.46
N LEU A 85 7.13 -9.74 0.13
CA LEU A 85 7.59 -10.80 1.03
C LEU A 85 7.04 -10.69 2.46
N LYS A 86 6.06 -9.82 2.71
CA LYS A 86 5.42 -9.59 4.01
C LYS A 86 6.36 -9.02 5.09
N GLN A 87 7.46 -8.38 4.70
CA GLN A 87 8.33 -7.63 5.60
C GLN A 87 7.88 -6.16 5.71
N HIS A 88 6.64 -5.98 6.17
CA HIS A 88 5.93 -4.69 6.15
C HIS A 88 6.70 -3.57 6.84
N LYS A 89 7.25 -3.82 8.04
CA LYS A 89 7.96 -2.80 8.84
C LYS A 89 9.10 -2.16 8.05
N ALA A 90 10.00 -2.98 7.50
CA ALA A 90 11.14 -2.51 6.72
C ALA A 90 10.71 -1.79 5.44
N ALA A 91 9.69 -2.31 4.74
CA ALA A 91 9.15 -1.68 3.54
C ALA A 91 8.63 -0.27 3.81
N TYR A 92 7.77 -0.10 4.82
CA TYR A 92 7.24 1.21 5.18
C TYR A 92 8.33 2.16 5.68
N SER A 93 9.28 1.69 6.50
CA SER A 93 10.41 2.52 6.94
C SER A 93 11.21 3.07 5.76
N ILE A 94 11.52 2.25 4.75
CA ILE A 94 12.20 2.73 3.54
C ILE A 94 11.33 3.75 2.80
N CYS A 95 10.03 3.50 2.62
CA CYS A 95 9.15 4.47 1.96
C CYS A 95 9.12 5.82 2.68
N PHE A 96 9.02 5.85 4.02
CA PHE A 96 9.08 7.09 4.79
C PHE A 96 10.42 7.81 4.61
N LEU A 97 11.54 7.08 4.68
CA LEU A 97 12.88 7.64 4.49
C LEU A 97 13.07 8.23 3.08
N LEU A 98 12.43 7.67 2.05
CA LEU A 98 12.45 8.22 0.70
C LEU A 98 11.62 9.51 0.57
N LEU A 99 10.65 9.76 1.44
CA LEU A 99 9.83 10.97 1.42
C LEU A 99 10.41 12.12 2.27
N ILE A 100 11.18 11.83 3.32
CA ILE A 100 11.76 12.86 4.21
C ILE A 100 12.49 13.98 3.44
N PRO A 101 13.37 13.67 2.47
CA PRO A 101 14.13 14.72 1.79
C PRO A 101 13.26 15.64 0.94
N LEU A 102 12.13 15.13 0.44
CA LEU A 102 11.17 15.90 -0.34
C LEU A 102 10.41 16.94 0.51
N ILE A 103 10.33 16.73 1.83
CA ILE A 103 9.74 17.71 2.76
C ILE A 103 10.77 18.78 3.14
N GLY A 104 12.04 18.39 3.32
CA GLY A 104 13.11 19.29 3.77
C GLY A 104 13.52 20.37 2.76
N GLY A 105 12.93 20.37 1.56
CA GLY A 105 13.25 21.28 0.47
C GLY A 105 14.63 21.02 -0.15
N GLU A 106 14.99 21.86 -1.11
CA GLU A 106 16.20 21.71 -1.94
C GLU A 106 17.50 21.86 -1.13
N HIS A 107 17.45 22.50 0.04
CA HIS A 107 18.65 22.94 0.75
C HIS A 107 19.19 21.95 1.78
N SER A 108 18.47 20.87 2.10
CA SER A 108 18.94 19.93 3.13
C SER A 108 19.61 18.69 2.53
N LEU A 109 20.82 18.88 1.98
CA LEU A 109 21.71 17.75 1.62
C LEU A 109 21.93 16.80 2.81
N PHE A 110 21.89 17.33 4.04
CA PHE A 110 21.94 16.55 5.26
C PHE A 110 20.77 15.57 5.38
N LEU A 111 19.52 16.03 5.22
CA LEU A 111 18.34 15.16 5.30
C LEU A 111 18.34 14.10 4.19
N HIS A 112 18.75 14.47 2.97
CA HIS A 112 18.94 13.53 1.86
C HIS A 112 19.94 12.44 2.23
N SER A 113 21.14 12.83 2.66
CA SER A 113 22.22 11.90 2.97
C SER A 113 21.85 10.98 4.14
N PHE A 114 21.28 11.54 5.19
CA PHE A 114 20.86 10.81 6.37
C PHE A 114 19.75 9.80 6.07
N SER A 115 18.69 10.21 5.35
CA SER A 115 17.56 9.33 5.07
C SER A 115 17.96 8.20 4.12
N LEU A 116 18.76 8.50 3.09
CA LEU A 116 19.24 7.51 2.13
C LEU A 116 20.21 6.53 2.79
N LEU A 117 21.16 7.00 3.60
CA LEU A 117 22.07 6.13 4.34
C LEU A 117 21.30 5.19 5.28
N THR A 118 20.32 5.72 6.02
CA THR A 118 19.48 4.93 6.91
C THR A 118 18.67 3.90 6.13
N GLY A 119 18.10 4.29 4.98
CA GLY A 119 17.34 3.39 4.10
C GLY A 119 18.23 2.28 3.54
N LEU A 120 19.46 2.61 3.14
CA LEU A 120 20.45 1.65 2.69
C LEU A 120 20.81 0.65 3.80
N VAL A 121 21.05 1.10 5.03
CA VAL A 121 21.31 0.21 6.18
C VAL A 121 20.13 -0.74 6.42
N ILE A 122 18.90 -0.22 6.46
CA ILE A 122 17.69 -1.05 6.62
C ILE A 122 17.58 -2.09 5.50
N SER A 123 17.87 -1.70 4.25
CA SER A 123 17.85 -2.62 3.11
C SER A 123 18.88 -3.74 3.24
N GLN A 124 20.12 -3.43 3.68
CA GLN A 124 21.18 -4.43 3.83
C GLN A 124 20.84 -5.46 4.91
N ILE A 125 20.15 -5.04 5.98
CA ILE A 125 19.71 -5.95 7.06
C ILE A 125 18.49 -6.78 6.65
N SER A 126 17.57 -6.19 5.87
CA SER A 126 16.26 -6.81 5.60
C SER A 126 16.29 -7.77 4.39
N LEU A 127 17.08 -7.46 3.36
CA LEU A 127 17.15 -8.27 2.13
C LEU A 127 17.59 -9.73 2.34
N PRO A 128 18.59 -10.07 3.20
CA PRO A 128 18.93 -11.46 3.46
C PRO A 128 17.77 -12.26 4.07
N LYS A 129 17.06 -11.64 5.02
CA LYS A 129 15.88 -12.25 5.65
C LYS A 129 14.77 -12.45 4.62
N SER A 130 14.63 -11.51 3.69
CA SER A 130 13.62 -11.56 2.64
C SER A 130 13.92 -12.70 1.66
N LEU A 131 15.19 -12.88 1.29
CA LEU A 131 15.66 -13.99 0.48
C LEU A 131 15.39 -15.34 1.14
N GLU A 132 15.72 -15.49 2.42
CA GLU A 132 15.44 -16.71 3.19
C GLU A 132 13.94 -17.03 3.20
N THR A 133 13.10 -16.04 3.50
CA THR A 133 11.63 -16.18 3.51
C THR A 133 11.11 -16.61 2.13
N CYS A 134 11.67 -16.04 1.05
CA CYS A 134 11.31 -16.37 -0.32
C CYS A 134 11.62 -17.84 -0.64
N ILE A 135 12.82 -18.30 -0.30
CA ILE A 135 13.28 -19.66 -0.60
C ILE A 135 12.55 -20.70 0.24
N GLN A 136 12.29 -20.40 1.52
CA GLN A 136 11.48 -21.27 2.38
C GLN A 136 10.09 -21.46 1.79
N LYS A 137 9.41 -20.39 1.35
CA LYS A 137 8.09 -20.50 0.69
C LYS A 137 8.14 -21.38 -0.56
N MET A 138 9.14 -21.19 -1.42
CA MET A 138 9.32 -22.01 -2.62
C MET A 138 9.53 -23.49 -2.29
N ARG A 139 10.31 -23.82 -1.26
CA ARG A 139 10.54 -25.21 -0.82
C ARG A 139 9.29 -25.92 -0.32
N HIS A 140 8.36 -25.18 0.28
CA HIS A 140 7.11 -25.76 0.78
C HIS A 140 6.05 -25.94 -0.32
N GLY A 141 6.36 -25.61 -1.57
CA GLY A 141 5.35 -25.57 -2.63
C GLY A 141 4.38 -24.40 -2.51
N ASP A 142 4.54 -23.57 -1.47
CA ASP A 142 3.93 -22.25 -1.32
C ASP A 142 4.62 -21.28 -2.29
N THR A 143 4.58 -21.61 -3.59
CA THR A 143 4.80 -20.59 -4.60
C THR A 143 3.90 -19.42 -4.20
N PRO A 144 4.43 -18.19 -4.10
CA PRO A 144 3.60 -17.02 -3.88
C PRO A 144 2.71 -16.93 -5.12
N GLN A 145 1.59 -17.64 -5.08
CA GLN A 145 0.57 -17.58 -6.08
C GLN A 145 0.10 -16.13 -5.99
N ILE A 146 0.58 -15.31 -6.93
CA ILE A 146 -0.19 -14.18 -7.42
C ILE A 146 -1.57 -14.79 -7.63
N ILE A 147 -2.53 -14.42 -6.80
CA ILE A 147 -3.80 -15.11 -6.62
C ILE A 147 -4.45 -15.30 -8.00
N VAL A 148 -4.17 -16.41 -8.67
CA VAL A 148 -4.90 -16.85 -9.84
C VAL A 148 -6.09 -17.55 -9.22
N THR A 149 -7.19 -16.79 -9.08
CA THR A 149 -8.51 -17.30 -8.70
C THR A 149 -8.97 -18.32 -9.73
N ASN A 150 -8.41 -19.53 -9.70
CA ASN A 150 -8.97 -20.68 -10.39
C ASN A 150 -10.14 -21.17 -9.52
N SER A 151 -11.32 -20.61 -9.79
CA SER A 151 -12.58 -20.93 -9.10
C SER A 151 -13.17 -22.30 -9.47
N ASN A 152 -12.43 -23.17 -10.14
CA ASN A 152 -12.92 -24.48 -10.62
C ASN A 152 -12.60 -25.64 -9.67
N ILE A 153 -12.54 -25.39 -8.36
CA ILE A 153 -12.56 -26.50 -7.39
C ILE A 153 -14.01 -26.99 -7.33
N GLU A 154 -14.31 -28.06 -8.08
CA GLU A 154 -15.57 -28.81 -7.95
C GLU A 154 -15.69 -29.31 -6.51
N ARG A 155 -16.49 -28.61 -5.70
CA ARG A 155 -16.76 -29.02 -4.32
C ARG A 155 -17.99 -29.91 -4.31
N GLY A 156 -17.81 -31.16 -3.86
CA GLY A 156 -18.91 -32.07 -3.60
C GLY A 156 -19.90 -31.52 -2.55
N PRO A 157 -21.17 -31.98 -2.57
CA PRO A 157 -22.27 -31.46 -1.74
C PRO A 157 -22.08 -31.60 -0.22
N THR A 158 -21.12 -32.41 0.23
CA THR A 158 -20.84 -32.68 1.65
C THR A 158 -19.57 -32.01 2.16
N SER A 159 -18.84 -31.28 1.32
CA SER A 159 -17.65 -30.55 1.73
C SER A 159 -18.05 -29.45 2.71
N ARG A 160 -17.83 -29.69 4.02
CA ARG A 160 -17.98 -28.66 5.05
C ARG A 160 -17.23 -27.42 4.58
N MET A 161 -17.92 -26.28 4.51
CA MET A 161 -17.25 -25.04 4.15
C MET A 161 -16.12 -24.85 5.16
N PRO A 162 -14.85 -24.77 4.72
CA PRO A 162 -13.78 -24.48 5.66
C PRO A 162 -14.16 -23.19 6.35
N MET A 163 -14.03 -23.16 7.68
CA MET A 163 -14.22 -21.94 8.44
C MET A 163 -13.10 -20.99 8.02
N VAL A 164 -13.36 -20.18 6.99
CA VAL A 164 -12.41 -19.18 6.52
C VAL A 164 -12.41 -18.09 7.58
N THR A 165 -11.39 -18.09 8.43
CA THR A 165 -11.19 -16.99 9.36
C THR A 165 -11.08 -15.71 8.54
N PRO A 166 -11.91 -14.69 8.79
CA PRO A 166 -11.89 -13.44 8.06
C PRO A 166 -10.50 -12.79 8.21
N GLN A 167 -9.66 -12.88 7.17
CA GLN A 167 -8.37 -12.19 7.18
C GLN A 167 -8.58 -10.75 6.73
N ARG A 168 -8.16 -9.79 7.56
CA ARG A 168 -8.06 -8.38 7.15
C ARG A 168 -7.03 -8.28 6.04
N PHE A 169 -7.35 -7.54 4.98
CA PHE A 169 -6.40 -7.28 3.89
C PHE A 169 -5.13 -6.54 4.38
N LEU A 170 -5.29 -5.64 5.35
CA LEU A 170 -4.21 -4.93 6.03
C LEU A 170 -4.33 -5.12 7.54
N SER A 171 -3.20 -5.37 8.21
CA SER A 171 -3.17 -5.31 9.67
C SER A 171 -3.35 -3.85 10.15
N ARG A 172 -3.83 -3.64 11.38
CA ARG A 172 -3.99 -2.29 11.96
C ARG A 172 -2.70 -1.44 11.93
N PRO A 173 -1.50 -1.96 12.27
CA PRO A 173 -0.29 -1.14 12.14
C PRO A 173 0.05 -0.83 10.66
N GLU A 174 -0.26 -1.73 9.73
CA GLU A 174 -0.05 -1.48 8.29
C GLU A 174 -0.99 -0.41 7.74
N SER A 175 -2.27 -0.42 8.15
CA SER A 175 -3.21 0.62 7.73
C SER A 175 -2.77 1.99 8.24
N VAL A 176 -2.34 2.10 9.51
CA VAL A 176 -1.80 3.35 10.06
C VAL A 176 -0.56 3.81 9.29
N ALA A 177 0.41 2.91 9.07
CA ALA A 177 1.63 3.24 8.32
C ALA A 177 1.31 3.68 6.88
N LEU A 178 0.39 2.99 6.20
CA LEU A 178 -0.04 3.34 4.85
C LEU A 178 -0.75 4.70 4.80
N SER A 179 -1.66 4.96 5.74
CA SER A 179 -2.38 6.23 5.83
C SER A 179 -1.44 7.41 6.06
N LEU A 180 -0.48 7.26 6.98
CA LEU A 180 0.55 8.27 7.24
C LEU A 180 1.44 8.48 6.01
N LEU A 181 1.81 7.42 5.31
CA LEU A 181 2.63 7.51 4.09
C LEU A 181 1.88 8.26 2.98
N ILE A 182 0.59 7.94 2.77
CA ILE A 182 -0.25 8.62 1.78
C ILE A 182 -0.40 10.10 2.15
N GLY A 183 -0.69 10.43 3.41
CA GLY A 183 -0.82 11.83 3.81
C GLY A 183 0.48 12.60 3.72
N MET A 184 1.62 11.99 4.09
CA MET A 184 2.95 12.60 3.89
C MET A 184 3.22 12.86 2.41
N PHE A 185 2.94 11.89 1.53
CA PHE A 185 3.07 12.07 0.09
C PHE A 185 2.15 13.16 -0.45
N SER A 186 0.90 13.24 0.05
CA SER A 186 -0.01 14.33 -0.31
C SER A 186 0.52 15.69 0.14
N SER A 187 1.09 15.84 1.34
CA SER A 187 1.69 17.11 1.74
C SER A 187 2.81 17.57 0.79
N ILE A 188 3.60 16.63 0.26
CA ILE A 188 4.63 16.94 -0.73
C ILE A 188 4.01 17.37 -2.06
N LEU A 189 3.01 16.61 -2.57
CA LEU A 189 2.33 16.94 -3.83
C LEU A 189 1.63 18.30 -3.80
N PHE A 190 1.14 18.72 -2.64
CA PHE A 190 0.49 20.00 -2.45
C PHE A 190 1.45 21.10 -2.03
N ASN A 191 2.77 20.89 -2.02
CA ASN A 191 3.73 21.97 -1.76
C ASN A 191 4.00 22.82 -3.02
N HIS A 192 2.94 23.43 -3.56
CA HIS A 192 2.98 24.27 -4.75
C HIS A 192 2.26 25.61 -4.52
N PRO A 193 2.71 26.70 -5.16
CA PRO A 193 2.03 27.99 -5.10
C PRO A 193 0.62 27.84 -5.71
N GLY A 194 -0.42 27.97 -4.86
CA GLY A 194 -1.83 27.74 -5.22
C GLY A 194 -2.57 26.80 -4.28
N THR A 195 -1.85 26.05 -3.43
CA THR A 195 -2.46 25.16 -2.45
C THR A 195 -3.27 25.89 -1.38
N ALA A 196 -2.87 27.12 -1.02
CA ALA A 196 -3.64 27.96 -0.12
C ALA A 196 -5.03 28.27 -0.69
N ASP A 197 -5.12 28.58 -1.98
CA ASP A 197 -6.38 28.86 -2.67
C ASP A 197 -7.24 27.59 -2.76
N PHE A 198 -6.61 26.45 -3.01
CA PHE A 198 -7.29 25.14 -2.98
C PHE A 198 -7.99 24.91 -1.64
N LEU A 199 -7.32 25.13 -0.50
CA LEU A 199 -7.92 24.95 0.84
C LEU A 199 -9.01 25.96 1.23
N GLN A 200 -9.09 27.08 0.51
CA GLN A 200 -10.17 28.07 0.69
C GLN A 200 -11.42 27.67 -0.10
N SER A 201 -11.28 26.92 -1.19
CA SER A 201 -12.43 26.44 -1.94
C SER A 201 -13.24 25.42 -1.14
N PRO A 202 -14.57 25.54 -1.04
CA PRO A 202 -15.42 24.51 -0.41
C PRO A 202 -15.31 23.15 -1.13
N THR A 203 -14.96 23.15 -2.42
CA THR A 203 -14.83 21.92 -3.22
C THR A 203 -13.64 21.05 -2.80
N SER A 204 -12.56 21.64 -2.27
CA SER A 204 -11.38 20.89 -1.87
C SER A 204 -11.65 20.01 -0.65
N GLY A 205 -12.37 20.54 0.35
CA GLY A 205 -12.80 19.76 1.51
C GLY A 205 -13.66 18.56 1.10
N MET A 206 -14.58 18.77 0.16
CA MET A 206 -15.38 17.68 -0.41
C MET A 206 -14.53 16.63 -1.14
N MET A 207 -13.48 17.04 -1.85
CA MET A 207 -12.58 16.08 -2.52
C MET A 207 -11.72 15.30 -1.52
N LEU A 208 -11.10 15.98 -0.55
CA LEU A 208 -10.20 15.39 0.43
C LEU A 208 -10.90 14.38 1.35
N ILE A 209 -12.15 14.66 1.72
CA ILE A 209 -12.92 13.84 2.67
C ILE A 209 -13.93 12.95 1.94
N GLY A 210 -14.66 13.54 0.99
CA GLY A 210 -15.76 12.89 0.30
C GLY A 210 -15.29 11.77 -0.61
N LEU A 211 -14.20 11.94 -1.37
CA LEU A 211 -13.72 10.89 -2.28
C LEU A 211 -13.34 9.61 -1.51
N PRO A 212 -12.51 9.64 -0.44
CA PRO A 212 -12.24 8.43 0.35
C PRO A 212 -13.51 7.78 0.94
N ILE A 213 -14.47 8.58 1.42
CA ILE A 213 -15.75 8.06 1.93
C ILE A 213 -16.55 7.38 0.82
N ILE A 214 -16.64 7.98 -0.37
CA ILE A 214 -17.37 7.42 -1.52
C ILE A 214 -16.72 6.11 -1.96
N VAL A 215 -15.39 6.06 -2.07
CA VAL A 215 -14.66 4.84 -2.42
C VAL A 215 -14.91 3.76 -1.36
N TYR A 216 -14.78 4.10 -0.08
CA TYR A 216 -15.04 3.19 1.03
C TYR A 216 -16.46 2.62 0.98
N LEU A 217 -17.49 3.47 0.88
CA LEU A 217 -18.88 3.04 0.81
C LEU A 217 -19.16 2.24 -0.47
N GLY A 218 -18.56 2.63 -1.59
CA GLY A 218 -18.66 1.93 -2.87
C GLY A 218 -18.16 0.48 -2.78
N CYS A 219 -17.04 0.24 -2.08
CA CYS A 219 -16.54 -1.12 -1.87
C CYS A 219 -17.56 -2.04 -1.17
N TYR A 220 -18.31 -1.52 -0.20
CA TYR A 220 -19.35 -2.28 0.51
C TYR A 220 -20.67 -2.34 -0.28
N LEU A 221 -21.19 -1.20 -0.70
CA LEU A 221 -22.52 -1.11 -1.32
C LEU A 221 -22.58 -1.68 -2.74
N ASN A 222 -21.45 -1.85 -3.43
CA ASN A 222 -21.44 -2.49 -4.75
C ASN A 222 -21.77 -3.99 -4.66
N LYS A 223 -21.44 -4.65 -3.54
CA LYS A 223 -21.69 -6.09 -3.33
C LYS A 223 -22.97 -6.38 -2.54
N HIS A 224 -23.42 -5.42 -1.73
CA HIS A 224 -24.47 -5.64 -0.75
C HIS A 224 -25.58 -4.59 -0.87
N GLN A 225 -26.84 -5.05 -0.84
CA GLN A 225 -27.99 -4.16 -0.78
C GLN A 225 -28.53 -4.06 0.65
N ALA A 226 -29.00 -2.86 1.00
CA ALA A 226 -29.71 -2.64 2.25
C ALA A 226 -30.99 -3.50 2.28
N PRO A 227 -31.32 -4.14 3.42
CA PRO A 227 -32.49 -5.01 3.52
C PRO A 227 -33.81 -4.23 3.43
N LEU A 228 -33.78 -2.93 3.78
CA LEU A 228 -34.91 -2.00 3.66
C LEU A 228 -34.43 -0.74 2.94
N SER A 229 -35.24 -0.26 2.00
CA SER A 229 -35.06 1.06 1.40
C SER A 229 -35.20 2.17 2.46
N ILE A 230 -34.71 3.38 2.15
CA ILE A 230 -34.87 4.55 3.03
C ILE A 230 -36.35 4.79 3.36
N THR A 231 -37.23 4.66 2.37
CA THR A 231 -38.69 4.78 2.57
C THR A 231 -39.25 3.65 3.44
N GLY A 232 -38.73 2.43 3.30
CA GLY A 232 -39.08 1.29 4.16
C GLY A 232 -38.68 1.52 5.62
N ARG A 233 -37.50 2.11 5.87
CA ARG A 233 -37.04 2.48 7.22
C ARG A 233 -37.97 3.49 7.88
N ILE A 234 -38.36 4.55 7.15
CA ILE A 234 -39.29 5.58 7.64
C ILE A 234 -40.65 4.96 7.98
N LYS A 235 -41.24 4.18 7.07
CA LYS A 235 -42.57 3.57 7.27
C LYS A 235 -42.61 2.57 8.42
N THR A 236 -41.52 1.84 8.66
CA THR A 236 -41.44 0.82 9.72
C THR A 236 -40.95 1.37 11.06
N GLY A 237 -40.55 2.65 11.13
CA GLY A 237 -39.93 3.24 12.32
C GLY A 237 -38.55 2.68 12.66
N LYS A 238 -37.97 1.82 11.81
CA LYS A 238 -36.66 1.19 12.01
C LYS A 238 -35.58 1.99 11.28
N PHE A 239 -35.21 3.14 11.84
CA PHE A 239 -34.18 4.01 11.27
C PHE A 239 -32.80 3.35 11.26
N ILE A 240 -32.47 2.64 12.34
CA ILE A 240 -31.18 1.95 12.51
C ILE A 240 -31.39 0.45 12.33
N ILE A 241 -30.63 -0.14 11.41
CA ILE A 241 -30.56 -1.58 11.17
C ILE A 241 -29.24 -2.08 11.76
N PRO A 242 -29.27 -2.79 12.90
CA PRO A 242 -28.06 -3.32 13.51
C PRO A 242 -27.25 -4.14 12.51
N LYS A 243 -25.92 -4.09 12.63
CA LYS A 243 -24.93 -4.74 11.75
C LYS A 243 -24.85 -4.17 10.34
N PHE A 244 -25.96 -3.89 9.66
CA PHE A 244 -25.92 -3.23 8.35
C PHE A 244 -25.39 -1.80 8.47
N ASP A 245 -25.93 -1.00 9.40
CA ASP A 245 -25.56 0.41 9.53
C ASP A 245 -24.16 0.64 10.13
N SER A 246 -23.48 -0.43 10.56
CA SER A 246 -22.10 -0.35 11.05
C SER A 246 -21.12 0.21 10.02
N ILE A 247 -21.42 0.06 8.71
CA ILE A 247 -20.61 0.62 7.63
C ILE A 247 -20.60 2.16 7.63
N PHE A 248 -21.64 2.81 8.18
CA PHE A 248 -21.75 4.27 8.21
C PHE A 248 -21.01 4.89 9.40
N ILE A 249 -20.60 4.10 10.39
CA ILE A 249 -19.90 4.58 11.59
C ILE A 249 -18.59 5.26 11.20
N ALA A 250 -17.77 4.62 10.37
CA ALA A 250 -16.47 5.18 9.98
C ALA A 250 -16.60 6.50 9.17
N PRO A 251 -17.44 6.60 8.11
CA PRO A 251 -17.72 7.86 7.44
C PRO A 251 -18.23 8.98 8.36
N LEU A 252 -19.15 8.65 9.28
CA LEU A 252 -19.68 9.64 10.22
C LEU A 252 -18.57 10.15 11.14
N LEU A 253 -17.72 9.25 11.65
CA LEU A 253 -16.57 9.61 12.47
C LEU A 253 -15.58 10.48 11.69
N VAL A 254 -15.29 10.16 10.42
CA VAL A 254 -14.46 11.02 9.56
C VAL A 254 -15.05 12.42 9.44
N LEU A 255 -16.35 12.54 9.16
CA LEU A 255 -17.00 13.85 9.04
C LEU A 255 -16.90 14.64 10.36
N SER A 256 -17.16 13.99 11.50
CA SER A 256 -17.04 14.62 12.82
C SER A 256 -15.61 15.05 13.13
N VAL A 257 -14.62 14.17 12.94
CA VAL A 257 -13.21 14.47 13.22
C VAL A 257 -12.71 15.58 12.31
N THR A 258 -13.01 15.53 11.01
CA THR A 258 -12.49 16.55 10.09
C THR A 258 -13.16 17.92 10.28
N LEU A 259 -14.44 17.96 10.66
CA LEU A 259 -15.15 19.20 10.98
C LEU A 259 -14.52 19.92 12.18
N ILE A 260 -13.94 19.17 13.13
CA ILE A 260 -13.23 19.72 14.29
C ILE A 260 -11.76 19.98 13.98
N LEU A 261 -11.07 19.02 13.35
CA LEU A 261 -9.63 19.04 13.09
C LEU A 261 -9.24 20.18 12.15
N LEU A 262 -9.98 20.39 11.06
CA LEU A 262 -9.58 21.36 10.04
C LEU A 262 -9.60 22.81 10.55
N PRO A 263 -10.62 23.31 11.28
CA PRO A 263 -10.58 24.62 11.91
C PRO A 263 -9.44 24.77 12.94
N VAL A 264 -9.19 23.73 13.75
CA VAL A 264 -8.11 23.74 14.75
C VAL A 264 -6.74 23.87 14.09
N LEU A 265 -6.49 23.09 13.04
CA LEU A 265 -5.23 23.15 12.28
C LEU A 265 -5.07 24.50 11.56
N LYS A 266 -6.14 25.04 10.96
CA LYS A 266 -6.14 26.36 10.32
C LYS A 266 -5.84 27.49 11.32
N ALA A 267 -6.30 27.37 12.56
CA ALA A 267 -6.02 28.34 13.62
C ALA A 267 -4.57 28.28 14.14
N SER A 268 -3.85 27.18 13.91
CA SER A 268 -2.55 26.88 14.53
C SER A 268 -1.32 27.36 13.72
N THR A 269 -1.49 28.27 12.76
CA THR A 269 -0.43 28.76 11.83
C THR A 269 0.36 27.66 11.10
N ILE A 270 -0.21 26.46 10.99
CA ILE A 270 0.42 25.32 10.33
C ILE A 270 0.40 25.54 8.81
N PRO A 271 1.50 25.24 8.09
CA PRO A 271 1.54 25.30 6.63
C PRO A 271 0.40 24.49 5.98
N PRO A 272 -0.29 25.03 4.96
CA PRO A 272 -1.47 24.41 4.37
C PRO A 272 -1.20 22.99 3.82
N GLU A 273 0.01 22.71 3.35
CA GLU A 273 0.46 21.40 2.87
C GLU A 273 0.36 20.32 3.96
N LEU A 274 0.81 20.68 5.16
CA LEU A 274 0.76 19.79 6.33
C LEU A 274 -0.67 19.58 6.81
N ILE A 275 -1.53 20.61 6.70
CA ILE A 275 -2.97 20.49 7.00
C ILE A 275 -3.62 19.45 6.08
N ILE A 276 -3.33 19.49 4.77
CA ILE A 276 -3.85 18.52 3.80
C ILE A 276 -3.36 17.10 4.14
N GLY A 277 -2.04 16.94 4.31
CA GLY A 277 -1.44 15.63 4.57
C GLY A 277 -1.94 14.99 5.87
N THR A 278 -2.05 15.78 6.94
CA THR A 278 -2.60 15.31 8.23
C THR A 278 -4.08 14.95 8.12
N THR A 279 -4.89 15.77 7.44
CA THR A 279 -6.32 15.51 7.25
C THR A 279 -6.56 14.21 6.46
N ILE A 280 -5.82 13.99 5.37
CA ILE A 280 -5.88 12.74 4.60
C ILE A 280 -5.44 11.55 5.47
N SER A 281 -4.34 11.69 6.23
CA SER A 281 -3.85 10.63 7.12
C SER A 281 -4.92 10.20 8.11
N TYR A 282 -5.51 11.14 8.86
CA TYR A 282 -6.56 10.83 9.84
C TYR A 282 -7.80 10.23 9.19
N THR A 283 -8.24 10.77 8.05
CA THR A 283 -9.37 10.25 7.29
C THR A 283 -9.15 8.78 6.94
N LEU A 284 -8.00 8.43 6.37
CA LEU A 284 -7.68 7.06 6.00
C LEU A 284 -7.48 6.15 7.23
N ILE A 285 -6.86 6.63 8.31
CA ILE A 285 -6.72 5.87 9.55
C ILE A 285 -8.09 5.44 10.07
N ILE A 286 -9.05 6.37 10.12
CA ILE A 286 -10.41 6.10 10.59
C ILE A 286 -11.11 5.09 9.67
N LEU A 287 -11.12 5.36 8.35
CA LEU A 287 -11.80 4.49 7.39
C LEU A 287 -11.25 3.06 7.37
N LEU A 288 -9.94 2.90 7.48
CA LEU A 288 -9.29 1.58 7.41
C LEU A 288 -9.33 0.80 8.74
N ASN A 289 -9.59 1.46 9.88
CA ASN A 289 -9.49 0.80 11.19
C ASN A 289 -10.81 0.70 11.97
N VAL A 290 -11.74 1.64 11.80
CA VAL A 290 -12.98 1.73 12.60
C VAL A 290 -14.12 0.93 11.99
N GLY A 291 -14.21 0.87 10.66
CA GLY A 291 -15.27 0.16 9.95
C GLY A 291 -15.28 -1.35 10.21
N PRO A 292 -16.41 -2.04 9.92
CA PRO A 292 -16.42 -3.50 9.92
C PRO A 292 -15.41 -4.02 8.90
N THR A 293 -14.87 -5.21 9.13
CA THR A 293 -14.04 -5.84 8.08
C THR A 293 -14.93 -6.39 6.98
N GLU A 294 -14.48 -6.42 5.72
CA GLU A 294 -15.26 -6.98 4.61
C GLU A 294 -15.78 -8.37 4.94
N ALA A 295 -14.93 -9.22 5.50
CA ALA A 295 -15.31 -10.58 5.82
C ALA A 295 -16.29 -10.68 7.02
N GLU A 296 -16.17 -9.81 8.02
CA GLU A 296 -17.18 -9.68 9.09
C GLU A 296 -18.53 -9.18 8.55
N PHE A 297 -18.50 -8.19 7.66
CA PHE A 297 -19.69 -7.65 7.03
C PHE A 297 -20.37 -8.69 6.12
N ASN A 298 -19.60 -9.48 5.38
CA ASN A 298 -20.10 -10.59 4.56
C ASN A 298 -20.80 -11.67 5.39
N LEU A 299 -20.24 -12.01 6.55
CA LEU A 299 -20.75 -13.11 7.38
C LEU A 299 -21.91 -12.70 8.28
N THR A 300 -21.92 -11.46 8.76
CA THR A 300 -22.85 -11.02 9.82
C THR A 300 -23.70 -9.82 9.44
N GLY A 301 -23.40 -9.15 8.33
CA GLY A 301 -24.16 -8.01 7.87
C GLY A 301 -25.59 -8.45 7.56
N ALA A 302 -26.57 -7.75 8.13
CA ALA A 302 -27.98 -7.94 7.80
C ALA A 302 -28.26 -7.34 6.41
N HIS A 303 -27.66 -7.90 5.36
CA HIS A 303 -27.73 -7.40 3.99
C HIS A 303 -28.31 -8.46 3.05
N GLN A 304 -28.83 -7.99 1.91
CA GLN A 304 -29.19 -8.86 0.81
C GLN A 304 -28.00 -8.97 -0.14
N ILE A 305 -27.62 -10.20 -0.49
CA ILE A 305 -26.60 -10.43 -1.51
C ILE A 305 -27.24 -10.06 -2.85
N ARG A 306 -26.66 -9.07 -3.53
CA ARG A 306 -27.13 -8.73 -4.87
C ARG A 306 -26.75 -9.88 -5.80
N ASP A 307 -27.73 -10.60 -6.31
CA ASP A 307 -27.47 -11.65 -7.29
C ASP A 307 -27.08 -11.00 -8.63
N ILE A 308 -25.78 -10.79 -8.83
CA ILE A 308 -25.23 -10.16 -10.05
C ILE A 308 -25.42 -11.07 -11.28
N ARG A 309 -25.84 -12.33 -11.09
CA ARG A 309 -26.00 -13.31 -12.16
C ARG A 309 -27.44 -13.80 -12.31
N GLN A 310 -28.37 -12.88 -12.54
CA GLN A 310 -29.46 -13.23 -13.45
C GLN A 310 -29.01 -12.98 -14.88
N ILE A 311 -28.05 -13.79 -15.36
CA ILE A 311 -27.82 -13.92 -16.80
C ILE A 311 -29.17 -14.42 -17.34
N PRO A 312 -29.83 -13.67 -18.25
CA PRO A 312 -31.10 -14.10 -18.80
C PRO A 312 -30.90 -15.49 -19.40
N ARG A 313 -31.64 -16.48 -18.89
CA ARG A 313 -31.63 -17.89 -19.30
C ARG A 313 -32.18 -18.09 -20.73
N ARG A 314 -31.96 -17.15 -21.64
CA ARG A 314 -32.60 -17.07 -22.97
C ARG A 314 -31.89 -17.86 -24.08
N GLN A 315 -30.81 -18.60 -23.81
CA GLN A 315 -30.11 -19.37 -24.86
C GLN A 315 -29.67 -20.80 -24.46
N GLN A 316 -30.35 -21.45 -23.50
CA GLN A 316 -30.21 -22.91 -23.32
C GLN A 316 -31.25 -23.73 -24.10
N THR A 317 -32.08 -23.10 -24.93
CA THR A 317 -32.95 -23.80 -25.87
C THR A 317 -32.23 -24.09 -27.19
N ARG A 318 -32.02 -25.40 -27.43
CA ARG A 318 -31.75 -26.09 -28.71
C ARG A 318 -30.32 -26.05 -29.25
N VAL A 319 -29.50 -26.97 -28.75
CA VAL A 319 -28.74 -27.85 -29.65
C VAL A 319 -29.48 -29.18 -29.63
N ARG A 320 -30.11 -29.52 -30.76
CA ARG A 320 -30.64 -30.85 -31.08
C ARG A 320 -29.66 -31.51 -32.03
#